data_AF-A0A355G3J1-F1
#
_entry.id   AF-A0A355G3J1-F1
#
_cell.length_a   1.000
_cell.length_b   1.000
_cell.length_c   1.000
_cell.angle_alpha   90.00
_cell.angle_beta   90.00
_cell.angle_gamma   90.00
#
_symmetry.space_group_name_H-M   'P 1'
#
loop_
_entity.id
_entity.type
_entity.pdbx_description
1 polymer ?
#
loop_
_entity_poly.entity_id
_entity_poly.type
_entity_poly.pdbx_seq_one_letter_code
_entity_poly.pdbx_strand_id
1 'polypeptide(L)'
;PELLDWLALEFIHSGWDVKHLQKLIVTSATYQQSSHVTSEKLKADPENQLLAHASRLRLPAELIRDQALFTSGLLNAEIGGPSVKPYQPAGVWKEIASQLYQPDTGEDLYRRSMYTFWKRTVPPPAMATFDAPSRETCIVKRSRTK
;
A
#
# COMPACT_ATOMS: atom_id res chain seq x y z
N PRO A 1 12.65 11.91 24.80
CA PRO A 1 14.07 11.49 24.95
C PRO A 1 14.24 10.30 25.91
N GLU A 2 13.58 10.36 27.07
CA GLU A 2 13.73 9.38 28.17
C GLU A 2 13.40 7.92 27.81
N LEU A 3 12.45 7.68 26.90
CA LEU A 3 12.08 6.32 26.48
C LEU A 3 13.22 5.58 25.78
N LEU A 4 13.96 6.26 24.90
CA LEU A 4 15.03 5.62 24.13
C LEU A 4 16.22 5.32 25.05
N ASP A 5 16.51 6.19 26.00
CA ASP A 5 17.54 5.98 27.01
C ASP A 5 17.18 4.78 27.91
N TRP A 6 15.92 4.67 28.32
CA TRP A 6 15.44 3.53 29.10
C TRP A 6 15.52 2.21 28.32
N LEU A 7 15.10 2.21 27.05
CA LEU A 7 15.21 1.02 26.19
C LEU A 7 16.67 0.61 25.94
N ALA A 8 17.58 1.57 25.82
CA ALA A 8 19.01 1.29 25.68
C ALA A 8 19.60 0.63 26.93
N LEU A 9 19.25 1.13 28.13
CA LEU A 9 19.66 0.53 29.40
C LEU A 9 19.09 -0.89 29.57
N GLU A 10 17.81 -1.09 29.25
CA GLU A 10 17.17 -2.41 29.30
C GLU A 10 17.82 -3.40 28.32
N PHE A 11 18.23 -2.93 27.14
CA PHE A 11 18.93 -3.76 26.17
C PHE A 11 20.31 -4.20 26.67
N ILE A 12 21.03 -3.32 27.38
CA ILE A 12 22.31 -3.66 28.02
C ILE A 12 22.07 -4.65 29.17
N HIS A 13 21.08 -4.40 30.02
CA HIS A 13 20.78 -5.24 31.19
C HIS A 13 20.30 -6.64 30.82
N SER A 14 19.57 -6.78 29.71
CA SER A 14 19.15 -8.08 29.16
C SER A 14 20.28 -8.86 28.47
N GLY A 15 21.52 -8.33 28.47
CA GLY A 15 22.66 -8.99 27.85
C GLY A 15 22.65 -8.90 26.32
N TRP A 16 22.12 -7.80 25.77
CA TRP A 16 22.00 -7.57 24.33
C TRP A 16 21.03 -8.53 23.63
N ASP A 17 19.99 -9.00 24.33
CA ASP A 17 18.96 -9.87 23.76
C ASP A 17 17.97 -9.09 22.88
N VAL A 18 18.13 -9.25 21.57
CA VAL A 18 17.28 -8.59 20.55
C VAL A 18 15.83 -9.07 20.63
N LYS A 19 15.59 -10.35 20.96
CA LYS A 19 14.22 -10.88 21.05
C LYS A 19 13.51 -10.34 22.27
N HIS A 20 14.21 -10.17 23.39
CA HIS A 20 13.67 -9.53 24.59
C HIS A 20 13.23 -8.09 24.27
N LEU A 21 14.10 -7.31 23.65
CA LEU A 21 13.78 -5.91 23.28
C LEU A 21 12.59 -5.84 22.32
N GLN A 22 12.58 -6.67 21.27
CA GLN A 22 11.46 -6.74 20.34
C GLN A 22 10.16 -7.11 21.04
N LYS A 23 10.18 -8.14 21.90
CA LYS A 23 9.02 -8.57 22.68
C LYS A 23 8.50 -7.42 23.53
N LEU A 24 9.39 -6.73 24.25
CA LEU A 24 9.04 -5.61 25.12
C LEU A 24 8.34 -4.48 24.36
N ILE A 25 8.83 -4.14 23.16
CA ILE A 25 8.20 -3.14 22.29
C ILE A 25 6.80 -3.60 21.84
N VAL A 26 6.69 -4.82 21.29
CA VAL A 26 5.39 -5.30 20.74
C VAL A 26 4.36 -5.65 21.82
N THR A 27 4.80 -5.85 23.06
CA THR A 27 3.91 -6.04 24.22
C THR A 27 3.65 -4.76 25.00
N SER A 28 4.19 -3.62 24.58
CA SER A 28 3.94 -2.34 25.25
C SER A 28 2.48 -1.91 25.08
N ALA A 29 1.93 -1.22 26.09
CA ALA A 29 0.56 -0.70 26.05
C ALA A 29 0.33 0.22 24.85
N THR A 30 1.32 1.04 24.49
CA THR A 30 1.27 1.94 23.33
C THR A 30 1.23 1.17 22.01
N TYR A 31 1.98 0.08 21.85
CA TYR A 31 1.95 -0.74 20.63
C TYR A 31 0.64 -1.52 20.49
N GLN A 32 0.09 -2.00 21.61
CA GLN A 32 -1.17 -2.76 21.64
C GLN A 32 -2.42 -1.87 21.66
N GLN A 33 -2.25 -0.54 21.68
CA GLN A 33 -3.35 0.40 21.75
C GLN A 33 -4.28 0.28 20.55
N SER A 34 -5.59 0.31 20.80
CA SER A 34 -6.59 0.35 19.73
C SER A 34 -6.43 1.63 18.89
N SER A 35 -6.33 1.42 17.58
CA SER A 35 -6.27 2.50 16.58
C SER A 35 -7.63 3.14 16.27
N HIS A 36 -8.69 2.77 17.00
CA HIS A 36 -10.00 3.38 16.83
C HIS A 36 -9.96 4.86 17.25
N VAL A 37 -10.27 5.73 16.31
CA VAL A 37 -10.23 7.18 16.46
C VAL A 37 -11.57 7.68 16.99
N THR A 38 -11.61 8.13 18.24
CA THR A 38 -12.78 8.82 18.82
C THR A 38 -12.65 10.34 18.68
N SER A 39 -13.77 11.05 18.74
CA SER A 39 -13.80 12.52 18.68
C SER A 39 -12.98 13.17 19.80
N GLU A 40 -12.91 12.55 20.98
CA GLU A 40 -12.09 12.99 22.11
C GLU A 40 -10.59 12.86 21.81
N LYS A 41 -10.15 11.71 21.27
CA LYS A 41 -8.74 11.49 20.88
C LYS A 41 -8.30 12.48 19.80
N LEU A 42 -9.16 12.74 18.81
CA LEU A 42 -8.90 13.72 17.75
C LEU A 42 -8.76 15.15 18.29
N LYS A 43 -9.55 15.52 19.32
CA LYS A 43 -9.42 16.83 19.97
C LYS A 43 -8.15 16.94 20.80
N ALA A 44 -7.76 15.86 21.46
CA ALA A 44 -6.58 15.82 22.32
C ALA A 44 -5.26 15.77 21.53
N ASP A 45 -5.22 15.06 20.40
CA ASP A 45 -4.05 14.91 19.55
C ASP A 45 -4.43 14.92 18.06
N PRO A 46 -4.76 16.10 17.49
CA PRO A 46 -5.19 16.21 16.09
C PRO A 46 -4.12 15.76 15.08
N GLU A 47 -2.85 15.97 15.43
CA GLU A 47 -1.69 15.68 14.58
C GLU A 47 -1.10 14.28 14.82
N ASN A 48 -1.72 13.49 15.72
CA ASN A 48 -1.26 12.17 16.15
C ASN A 48 0.22 12.14 16.59
N GLN A 49 0.70 13.20 17.24
CA GLN A 49 2.09 13.32 17.72
C GLN A 49 2.37 12.39 18.91
N LEU A 50 1.34 12.13 19.72
CA LEU A 50 1.40 11.25 20.88
C LEU A 50 1.09 9.79 20.50
N LEU A 51 0.91 9.51 19.20
CA LEU A 51 0.58 8.18 18.68
C LEU A 51 -0.70 7.60 19.31
N ALA A 52 -1.70 8.46 19.56
CA ALA A 52 -2.98 8.06 20.14
C ALA A 52 -3.76 7.06 19.26
N HIS A 53 -3.43 6.98 17.97
CA HIS A 53 -3.93 5.99 17.02
C HIS A 53 -2.88 5.67 15.94
N ALA A 54 -3.09 4.63 15.14
CA ALA A 54 -2.26 4.42 13.96
C ALA A 54 -2.44 5.57 12.95
N SER A 55 -1.33 6.06 12.41
CA SER A 55 -1.35 7.04 11.32
C SER A 55 -2.02 6.45 10.09
N ARG A 56 -2.87 7.25 9.42
CA ARG A 56 -3.52 6.81 8.18
C ARG A 56 -2.46 6.57 7.11
N LEU A 57 -2.52 5.39 6.51
CA LEU A 57 -1.62 4.98 5.46
C LEU A 57 -2.37 4.99 4.14
N ARG A 58 -1.94 5.84 3.19
CA ARG A 58 -2.45 5.79 1.82
C ARG A 58 -2.15 4.41 1.21
N LEU A 59 -3.17 3.79 0.64
CA LEU A 59 -3.03 2.54 -0.10
C LEU A 59 -2.32 2.79 -1.45
N PRO A 60 -1.42 1.89 -1.87
CA PRO A 60 -0.91 1.86 -3.24
C PRO A 60 -2.03 1.77 -4.28
N ALA A 61 -1.78 2.29 -5.49
CA ALA A 61 -2.72 2.29 -6.61
C ALA A 61 -3.32 0.90 -6.91
N GLU A 62 -2.50 -0.14 -6.86
CA GLU A 62 -2.90 -1.53 -7.11
C GLU A 62 -3.94 -1.98 -6.08
N LEU A 63 -3.72 -1.62 -4.81
CA LEU A 63 -4.62 -1.97 -3.70
C LEU A 63 -5.90 -1.15 -3.73
N ILE A 64 -5.86 0.11 -4.18
CA ILE A 64 -7.08 0.93 -4.35
C ILE A 64 -8.02 0.28 -5.37
N ARG A 65 -7.49 -0.11 -6.54
CA ARG A 65 -8.29 -0.79 -7.57
C ARG A 65 -8.79 -2.14 -7.07
N ASP A 66 -7.92 -2.96 -6.48
CA ASP A 66 -8.30 -4.29 -5.99
C ASP A 66 -9.35 -4.21 -4.89
N GLN A 67 -9.28 -3.20 -4.01
CA GLN A 67 -10.29 -2.95 -2.99
C GLN A 67 -11.64 -2.58 -3.60
N ALA A 68 -11.66 -1.72 -4.63
CA ALA A 68 -12.91 -1.37 -5.33
C ALA A 68 -13.55 -2.58 -6.03
N LEU A 69 -12.74 -3.47 -6.61
CA LEU A 69 -13.22 -4.72 -7.21
C LEU A 69 -13.71 -5.71 -6.15
N PHE A 70 -13.05 -5.76 -5.00
CA PHE A 70 -13.44 -6.64 -3.90
C PHE A 70 -14.79 -6.21 -3.30
N THR A 71 -14.97 -4.92 -3.02
CA THR A 71 -16.22 -4.41 -2.44
C THR A 71 -17.40 -4.49 -3.40
N SER A 72 -17.16 -4.47 -4.71
CA SER A 72 -18.18 -4.68 -5.73
C SER A 72 -18.48 -6.16 -6.03
N GLY A 73 -17.73 -7.10 -5.44
CA GLY A 73 -17.89 -8.53 -5.68
C GLY A 73 -17.42 -8.99 -7.07
N LEU A 74 -16.70 -8.14 -7.81
CA LEU A 74 -16.21 -8.43 -9.16
C LEU A 74 -14.79 -9.03 -9.17
N LEU A 75 -14.05 -8.91 -8.07
CA LEU A 75 -12.64 -9.33 -8.03
C LEU A 75 -12.47 -10.83 -8.31
N ASN A 76 -11.76 -11.14 -9.39
CA ASN A 76 -11.21 -12.49 -9.58
C ASN A 76 -9.94 -12.64 -8.72
N ALA A 77 -10.01 -13.54 -7.73
CA ALA A 77 -8.96 -13.81 -6.76
C ALA A 77 -7.99 -14.95 -7.16
N GLU A 78 -8.09 -15.48 -8.38
CA GLU A 78 -7.20 -16.53 -8.88
C GLU A 78 -5.73 -16.11 -8.81
N ILE A 79 -4.89 -17.04 -8.34
CA ILE A 79 -3.44 -16.83 -8.16
C ILE A 79 -2.68 -17.65 -9.21
N GLY A 80 -1.74 -16.99 -9.89
CA GLY A 80 -0.96 -17.57 -10.98
C GLY A 80 -1.49 -17.12 -12.34
N GLY A 81 -0.98 -17.70 -13.43
CA GLY A 81 -1.46 -17.46 -14.81
C GLY A 81 -0.83 -16.26 -15.55
N PRO A 82 -1.24 -16.03 -16.81
CA PRO A 82 -0.67 -14.99 -17.66
C PRO A 82 -1.12 -13.59 -17.24
N SER A 83 -0.39 -12.56 -17.67
CA SER A 83 -0.81 -11.17 -17.47
C SER A 83 -2.05 -10.84 -18.30
N VAL A 84 -2.94 -10.03 -17.73
CA VAL A 84 -4.21 -9.62 -18.34
C VAL A 84 -4.24 -8.13 -18.69
N LYS A 85 -5.19 -7.75 -19.52
CA LYS A 85 -5.44 -6.39 -20.01
C LYS A 85 -6.85 -5.93 -19.60
N PRO A 86 -6.98 -5.34 -18.39
CA PRO A 86 -8.23 -4.78 -17.90
C PRO A 86 -8.76 -3.63 -18.75
N TYR A 87 -9.95 -3.13 -18.41
CA TYR A 87 -10.55 -1.99 -19.09
C TYR A 87 -9.63 -0.74 -19.08
N GLN A 88 -9.47 -0.13 -20.25
CA GLN A 88 -8.70 1.09 -20.45
C GLN A 88 -9.44 2.00 -21.45
N PRO A 89 -9.44 3.34 -21.27
CA PRO A 89 -9.98 4.25 -22.27
C PRO A 89 -9.29 4.08 -23.63
N ALA A 90 -10.06 4.24 -24.70
CA ALA A 90 -9.54 4.17 -26.06
C ALA A 90 -8.51 5.29 -26.33
N GLY A 91 -7.51 5.01 -27.16
CA GLY A 91 -6.56 6.03 -27.64
C GLY A 91 -5.24 6.11 -26.89
N VAL A 92 -5.14 5.61 -25.66
CA VAL A 92 -3.92 5.75 -24.85
C VAL A 92 -2.69 5.08 -25.45
N TRP A 93 -2.87 4.00 -26.24
CA TRP A 93 -1.77 3.30 -26.90
C TRP A 93 -1.53 3.73 -28.35
N LYS A 94 -2.39 4.60 -28.92
CA LYS A 94 -2.33 4.98 -30.34
C LYS A 94 -1.11 5.84 -30.68
N GLU A 95 -0.57 6.58 -29.71
CA GLU A 95 0.51 7.55 -29.96
C GLU A 95 1.92 6.92 -29.92
N ILE A 96 2.10 5.76 -29.29
CA ILE A 96 3.44 5.24 -28.92
C ILE A 96 3.65 3.76 -29.35
N ALA A 97 2.68 3.11 -30.00
CA ALA A 97 2.79 1.69 -30.34
C ALA A 97 2.16 1.32 -31.69
N SER A 98 2.84 0.45 -32.45
CA SER A 98 2.27 -0.29 -33.57
C SER A 98 1.20 -1.31 -33.15
N GLN A 99 1.06 -1.58 -31.85
CA GLN A 99 0.13 -2.53 -31.27
C GLN A 99 -1.02 -1.81 -30.58
N LEU A 100 -2.24 -2.13 -31.00
CA LEU A 100 -3.47 -1.66 -30.36
C LEU A 100 -3.67 -2.42 -29.05
N TYR A 101 -4.06 -1.68 -27.99
CA TYR A 101 -4.52 -2.30 -26.76
C TYR A 101 -5.90 -2.93 -27.00
N GLN A 102 -5.96 -4.26 -26.96
CA GLN A 102 -7.21 -5.00 -26.94
C GLN A 102 -7.44 -5.46 -25.49
N PRO A 103 -8.53 -5.02 -24.83
CA PRO A 103 -8.86 -5.51 -23.51
C PRO A 103 -9.20 -7.00 -23.58
N ASP A 104 -8.82 -7.75 -22.55
CA ASP A 104 -9.24 -9.14 -22.41
C ASP A 104 -10.74 -9.21 -22.08
N THR A 105 -11.32 -10.41 -22.07
CA THR A 105 -12.76 -10.62 -21.90
C THR A 105 -13.08 -11.43 -20.65
N GLY A 106 -14.28 -11.22 -20.10
CA GLY A 106 -14.76 -12.01 -18.97
C GLY A 106 -14.04 -11.68 -17.66
N GLU A 107 -13.67 -12.71 -16.90
CA GLU A 107 -13.09 -12.58 -15.56
C GLU A 107 -11.71 -11.92 -15.55
N ASP A 108 -10.98 -11.99 -16.67
CA ASP A 108 -9.65 -11.39 -16.83
C ASP A 108 -9.69 -9.86 -16.70
N LEU A 109 -10.82 -9.22 -16.99
CA LEU A 109 -11.01 -7.79 -16.79
C LEU A 109 -10.96 -7.36 -15.32
N TYR A 110 -11.33 -8.28 -14.42
CA TYR A 110 -11.48 -8.03 -12.99
C TYR A 110 -10.43 -8.76 -12.15
N ARG A 111 -9.35 -9.21 -12.78
CA ARG A 111 -8.22 -9.80 -12.08
C ARG A 111 -7.51 -8.78 -11.20
N ARG A 112 -6.83 -9.30 -10.17
CA ARG A 112 -5.96 -8.50 -9.29
C ARG A 112 -4.98 -7.66 -10.10
N SER A 113 -4.76 -6.43 -9.65
CA SER A 113 -3.94 -5.43 -10.34
C SER A 113 -2.49 -5.90 -10.55
N MET A 114 -2.02 -6.82 -9.71
CA MET A 114 -0.72 -7.50 -9.84
C MET A 114 -0.53 -8.20 -11.20
N TYR A 115 -1.59 -8.74 -11.79
CA TYR A 115 -1.56 -9.42 -13.08
C TYR A 115 -1.82 -8.48 -14.26
N THR A 116 -2.01 -7.18 -14.02
CA THR A 116 -2.21 -6.21 -15.10
C THR A 116 -0.94 -6.06 -15.93
N PHE A 117 -1.09 -6.20 -17.24
CA PHE A 117 -0.02 -5.93 -18.19
C PHE A 117 0.42 -4.47 -18.09
N TRP A 118 1.70 -4.24 -17.84
CA TRP A 118 2.30 -2.90 -17.81
C TRP A 118 3.30 -2.74 -18.93
N LYS A 119 3.02 -1.80 -19.84
CA LYS A 119 4.00 -1.32 -20.80
C LYS A 119 4.89 -0.27 -20.11
N ARG A 120 6.21 -0.35 -20.28
CA ARG A 120 7.17 0.55 -19.62
C ARG A 120 6.86 2.03 -19.89
N THR A 121 6.55 2.36 -21.14
CA THR A 121 6.31 3.75 -21.60
C THR A 121 4.86 4.21 -21.46
N VAL A 122 3.93 3.29 -21.22
CA VAL A 122 2.49 3.59 -21.13
C VAL A 122 1.91 2.79 -19.96
N PRO A 123 1.98 3.32 -18.72
CA PRO A 123 1.38 2.66 -17.58
C PRO A 123 -0.15 2.62 -17.74
N PRO A 124 -0.84 1.64 -17.13
CA PRO A 124 -2.30 1.63 -17.12
C PRO A 124 -2.84 2.91 -16.49
N PRO A 125 -3.83 3.57 -17.11
CA PRO A 125 -4.36 4.85 -16.64
C PRO A 125 -4.85 4.81 -15.20
N ALA A 126 -5.55 3.73 -14.81
CA ALA A 126 -6.01 3.57 -13.44
C ALA A 126 -4.84 3.58 -12.42
N MET A 127 -3.68 3.05 -12.80
CA MET A 127 -2.49 3.05 -11.94
C MET A 127 -1.86 4.45 -11.90
N ALA A 128 -1.79 5.12 -13.04
CA ALA A 128 -1.28 6.49 -13.13
C ALA A 128 -2.13 7.49 -12.32
N THR A 129 -3.47 7.36 -12.36
CA THR A 129 -4.40 8.22 -11.61
C THR A 129 -4.19 8.14 -10.08
N PHE A 130 -3.73 7.00 -9.57
CA PHE A 130 -3.46 6.81 -8.14
C PHE A 130 -1.96 6.88 -7.78
N ASP A 131 -1.18 7.58 -8.61
CA ASP A 131 0.26 7.85 -8.40
C ASP A 131 1.11 6.57 -8.31
N ALA A 132 0.78 5.55 -9.12
CA ALA A 132 1.68 4.41 -9.27
C ALA A 132 3.00 4.88 -9.91
N PRO A 133 4.16 4.35 -9.45
CA PRO A 133 5.43 4.64 -10.07
C PRO A 133 5.47 4.19 -11.53
N SER A 134 6.11 4.98 -12.40
CA SER A 134 6.44 4.50 -13.76
C SER A 134 7.48 3.38 -13.68
N ARG A 135 7.54 2.51 -14.69
CA ARG A 135 8.58 1.47 -14.81
C ARG A 135 9.74 1.88 -15.71
N GLU A 136 9.84 3.17 -16.04
CA GLU A 136 10.93 3.73 -16.83
C GLU A 136 12.20 3.85 -15.99
N THR A 137 12.05 4.13 -14.70
CA THR A 137 13.15 4.26 -13.74
C THR A 137 12.91 3.32 -12.54
N CYS A 138 14.00 2.98 -11.84
CA CYS A 138 13.91 2.21 -10.60
C CYS A 138 13.47 3.13 -9.47
N ILE A 139 12.37 2.78 -8.79
CA ILE A 139 11.85 3.51 -7.63
C ILE A 139 11.98 2.63 -6.40
N VAL A 140 12.92 2.98 -5.51
CA VAL A 140 13.19 2.25 -4.26
C VAL A 140 12.12 2.51 -3.21
N LYS A 141 11.61 3.74 -3.15
CA LYS A 141 10.59 4.16 -2.18
C LYS A 141 9.49 4.94 -2.90
N ARG A 142 8.25 4.47 -2.78
CA ARG A 142 7.08 5.18 -3.31
C ARG A 142 6.78 6.39 -2.41
N SER A 143 6.46 7.53 -3.03
CA SER A 143 5.96 8.70 -2.31
C SER A 143 4.62 8.36 -1.65
N ARG A 144 4.43 8.83 -0.43
CA ARG A 144 3.15 8.78 0.28
C ARG A 144 2.81 10.23 0.56
N THR A 145 1.90 10.80 -0.21
CA THR A 145 1.32 12.10 0.10
C THR A 145 0.58 11.98 1.44
N LYS A 146 0.86 12.92 2.35
CA LYS A 146 0.12 13.09 3.60
C LYS A 146 -1.27 13.64 3.30
#